data_AF-A0A8I1NTE1-F1
#
_entry.id   AF-A0A8I1NTE1-F1
#
_cell.length_a   1.000
_cell.length_b   1.000
_cell.length_c   1.000
_cell.angle_alpha   90.00
_cell.angle_beta   90.00
_cell.angle_gamma   90.00
#
_symmetry.space_group_name_H-M   'P 1'
#
loop_
_entity.id
_entity.type
_entity.pdbx_description
1 polymer ?
#
loop_
_entity_poly.entity_id
_entity_poly.type
_entity_poly.pdbx_seq_one_letter_code
_entity_poly.pdbx_strand_id
1 'polypeptide(L)'
;MQAELSQEMDIHALPDVLMRIVSELHDVAYLIERIEPQLLELNGAGLLSSPDAMKVLQGIDLAVQKTRGLAEFIDTVTAGIGTDCLVDVSIALSLVKLADMQKALSGGLRHGHSQPLVKAAGDFDFF
;
A
#
# COMPACT_ATOMS: atom_id res chain seq x y z
N MET A 1 -31.69 16.22 -16.82
CA MET A 1 -30.57 17.16 -17.06
C MET A 1 -30.75 18.27 -16.03
N GLN A 2 -29.99 18.40 -14.95
CA GLN A 2 -28.76 17.79 -14.46
C GLN A 2 -28.95 17.56 -12.95
N ALA A 3 -28.67 16.35 -12.46
CA ALA A 3 -28.20 16.22 -11.09
C ALA A 3 -26.68 16.27 -11.22
N GLU A 4 -26.12 17.48 -11.18
CA GLU A 4 -24.70 17.62 -10.87
C GLU A 4 -24.54 17.05 -9.46
N LEU A 5 -23.99 15.83 -9.37
CA LEU A 5 -23.41 15.34 -8.14
C LEU A 5 -22.48 16.45 -7.67
N SER A 6 -22.88 17.18 -6.63
CA SER A 6 -21.95 17.95 -5.83
C SER A 6 -21.05 16.91 -5.19
N GLN A 7 -19.99 16.54 -5.89
CA GLN A 7 -18.95 15.69 -5.34
C GLN A 7 -18.37 16.49 -4.19
N GLU A 8 -18.74 16.10 -2.97
CA GLU A 8 -18.30 16.76 -1.76
C GLU A 8 -16.77 16.76 -1.77
N MET A 9 -16.17 17.95 -1.70
CA MET A 9 -14.72 18.08 -1.69
C MET A 9 -14.20 17.45 -0.42
N ASP A 10 -13.37 16.41 -0.55
CA ASP A 10 -12.83 15.68 0.58
C ASP A 10 -11.47 16.31 0.92
N ILE A 11 -11.50 17.30 1.81
CA ILE A 11 -10.34 18.16 2.12
C ILE A 11 -9.64 17.67 3.37
N HIS A 12 -8.34 17.39 3.24
CA HIS A 12 -7.48 16.93 4.34
C HIS A 12 -6.20 17.74 4.39
N ALA A 13 -5.56 17.77 5.57
CA ALA A 13 -4.21 18.30 5.68
C ALA A 13 -3.25 17.42 4.86
N LEU A 14 -2.43 18.05 4.02
CA LEU A 14 -1.45 17.35 3.18
C LEU A 14 -0.55 16.41 3.99
N PRO A 15 -0.02 16.80 5.17
CA PRO A 15 0.77 15.87 5.98
C PRO A 15 0.02 14.59 6.34
N ASP A 16 -1.26 14.68 6.70
CA ASP A 16 -2.06 13.51 7.06
C ASP A 16 -2.26 12.56 5.87
N VAL A 17 -2.51 13.12 4.68
CA VAL A 17 -2.63 12.33 3.45
C VAL A 17 -1.31 11.63 3.11
N LEU A 18 -0.18 12.34 3.22
CA LEU A 18 1.13 11.76 2.97
C LEU A 18 1.45 10.64 3.98
N MET A 19 1.10 10.80 5.26
CA MET A 19 1.31 9.74 6.26
C MET A 19 0.45 8.50 6.03
N ARG A 20 -0.75 8.65 5.43
CA ARG A 20 -1.54 7.50 4.95
C ARG A 20 -0.81 6.77 3.82
N ILE A 21 -0.22 7.50 2.87
CA ILE A 21 0.58 6.91 1.78
C ILE A 21 1.83 6.20 2.33
N VAL A 22 2.55 6.81 3.29
CA VAL A 22 3.71 6.19 3.97
C VAL A 22 3.31 4.86 4.60
N SER A 23 2.18 4.84 5.32
CA SER A 23 1.67 3.61 5.95
C SER A 23 1.38 2.52 4.91
N GLU A 24 0.68 2.88 3.81
CA GLU A 24 0.39 1.94 2.73
C GLU A 24 1.65 1.40 2.04
N LEU A 25 2.68 2.23 1.85
CA LEU A 25 3.96 1.78 1.31
C LEU A 25 4.64 0.77 2.24
N HIS A 26 4.61 0.99 3.56
CA HIS A 26 5.12 0.00 4.51
C HIS A 26 4.35 -1.32 4.47
N ASP A 27 3.02 -1.29 4.33
CA ASP A 27 2.24 -2.51 4.17
C ASP A 27 2.55 -3.24 2.87
N VAL A 28 2.68 -2.52 1.76
CA VAL A 28 3.09 -3.11 0.46
C VAL A 28 4.47 -3.75 0.58
N ALA A 29 5.43 -3.08 1.22
CA ALA A 29 6.76 -3.65 1.45
C ALA A 29 6.67 -4.95 2.28
N TYR A 30 5.84 -4.97 3.32
CA TYR A 30 5.61 -6.15 4.15
C TYR A 30 4.95 -7.29 3.36
N LEU A 31 3.96 -6.98 2.50
CA LEU A 31 3.31 -7.97 1.65
C LEU A 31 4.29 -8.60 0.66
N ILE A 32 5.18 -7.79 0.06
CA ILE A 32 6.22 -8.28 -0.87
C ILE A 32 7.24 -9.16 -0.14
N GLU A 33 7.74 -8.72 1.03
CA GLU A 33 8.71 -9.47 1.84
C GLU A 33 8.20 -10.86 2.22
N ARG A 34 6.88 -11.00 2.43
CA ARG A 34 6.25 -12.29 2.73
C ARG A 34 6.16 -13.26 1.55
N ILE A 35 6.36 -12.80 0.32
CA ILE A 35 6.34 -13.66 -0.88
C ILE A 35 7.60 -14.54 -0.91
N GLU A 36 8.74 -14.03 -0.44
CA GLU A 36 10.02 -14.74 -0.47
C GLU A 36 9.98 -16.12 0.25
N PRO A 37 9.57 -16.23 1.52
CA PRO A 37 9.48 -17.53 2.18
C PRO A 37 8.48 -18.47 1.52
N GLN A 38 7.35 -17.95 0.99
CA GLN A 38 6.34 -18.77 0.30
C GLN A 38 6.87 -19.36 -1.01
N LEU A 39 7.68 -18.61 -1.76
CA LEU A 39 8.33 -19.12 -2.97
C LEU A 39 9.33 -20.22 -2.66
N LEU A 40 10.08 -20.10 -1.56
CA LEU A 40 11.02 -21.12 -1.11
C LEU A 40 10.28 -22.40 -0.66
N GLU A 41 9.15 -22.26 0.03
CA GLU A 41 8.30 -23.39 0.44
C GLU A 41 7.71 -24.15 -0.76
N LEU A 42 7.22 -23.44 -1.78
CA LEU A 42 6.59 -24.05 -2.96
C LEU A 42 7.58 -24.80 -3.86
N ASN A 43 8.80 -24.28 -4.02
CA ASN A 43 9.76 -24.80 -4.99
C ASN A 43 10.85 -25.70 -4.37
N GLY A 44 10.90 -25.79 -3.03
CA GLY A 44 11.85 -26.61 -2.29
C GLY A 44 13.31 -26.16 -2.41
N ALA A 45 14.22 -26.95 -1.83
CA ALA A 45 15.65 -26.60 -1.73
C ALA A 45 16.38 -26.47 -3.08
N GLY A 46 15.80 -26.96 -4.18
CA GLY A 46 16.39 -26.88 -5.53
C GLY A 46 16.33 -25.48 -6.15
N LEU A 47 15.47 -24.59 -5.65
CA LEU A 47 15.30 -23.24 -6.18
C LEU A 47 16.59 -22.42 -6.05
N LEU A 48 17.27 -22.51 -4.91
CA LEU A 48 18.51 -21.76 -4.62
C LEU A 48 19.69 -22.19 -5.49
N SER A 49 19.59 -23.35 -6.16
CA SER A 49 20.61 -23.86 -7.07
C SER A 49 20.51 -23.26 -8.48
N SER A 50 19.43 -22.54 -8.79
CA SER A 50 19.22 -21.89 -10.09
C SER A 50 19.65 -20.42 -10.04
N PRO A 51 20.62 -19.99 -10.88
CA PRO A 51 21.00 -18.59 -10.98
C PRO A 51 19.83 -17.66 -11.34
N ASP A 52 18.86 -18.15 -12.12
CA ASP A 52 17.69 -17.35 -12.50
C ASP A 52 16.71 -17.19 -11.35
N ALA A 53 16.56 -18.20 -10.50
CA ALA A 53 15.77 -18.07 -9.30
C ALA A 53 16.38 -17.10 -8.30
N MET A 54 17.72 -17.11 -8.16
CA MET A 54 18.42 -16.15 -7.31
C MET A 54 18.19 -14.70 -7.77
N LYS A 55 18.17 -14.44 -9.09
CA LYS A 55 17.82 -13.10 -9.63
C LYS A 55 16.40 -12.67 -9.26
N VAL A 56 15.44 -13.61 -9.27
CA VAL A 56 14.06 -13.31 -8.87
C VAL A 56 13.99 -12.94 -7.39
N LEU A 57 14.63 -13.70 -6.51
CA LEU A 57 14.68 -13.40 -5.07
C LEU A 57 15.32 -12.03 -4.80
N GLN A 58 16.44 -11.73 -5.46
CA GLN A 58 17.06 -10.40 -5.39
C GLN A 58 16.15 -9.28 -5.93
N GLY A 59 15.36 -9.58 -6.95
CA GLY A 59 14.34 -8.66 -7.47
C GLY A 59 13.25 -8.35 -6.46
N ILE A 60 12.84 -9.34 -5.65
CA ILE A 60 11.88 -9.18 -4.55
C ILE A 60 12.50 -8.29 -3.46
N ASP A 61 13.71 -8.60 -3.01
CA ASP A 61 14.44 -7.77 -2.02
C ASP A 61 14.58 -6.32 -2.48
N LEU A 62 14.94 -6.12 -3.75
CA LEU A 62 15.07 -4.79 -4.33
C LEU A 62 13.74 -4.04 -4.34
N ALA A 63 12.62 -4.73 -4.62
CA ALA A 63 11.30 -4.13 -4.56
C ALA A 63 10.92 -3.73 -3.12
N VAL A 64 11.22 -4.57 -2.12
CA VAL A 64 11.01 -4.25 -0.70
C VAL A 64 11.81 -2.99 -0.30
N GLN A 65 13.10 -2.96 -0.64
CA GLN A 65 13.99 -1.84 -0.31
C GLN A 65 13.53 -0.54 -0.99
N LYS A 66 13.15 -0.58 -2.26
CA LYS A 66 12.64 0.60 -2.99
C LYS A 66 11.35 1.13 -2.37
N THR A 67 10.42 0.26 -2.01
CA THR A 67 9.15 0.66 -1.38
C THR A 67 9.39 1.29 -0.01
N ARG A 68 10.26 0.72 0.82
CA ARG A 68 10.67 1.31 2.12
C ARG A 68 11.35 2.66 1.93
N GLY A 69 12.29 2.77 1.00
CA GLY A 69 12.98 4.02 0.72
C GLY A 69 12.05 5.13 0.21
N LEU A 70 11.01 4.79 -0.55
CA LEU A 70 9.97 5.77 -0.94
C LEU A 70 9.14 6.23 0.26
N ALA A 71 8.78 5.33 1.17
CA ALA A 71 8.06 5.67 2.40
C ALA A 71 8.87 6.63 3.27
N GLU A 72 10.15 6.30 3.52
CA GLU A 72 11.08 7.14 4.30
C GLU A 72 11.31 8.52 3.67
N PHE A 73 11.41 8.59 2.34
CA PHE A 73 11.53 9.85 1.63
C PHE A 73 10.29 10.73 1.81
N ILE A 74 9.10 10.16 1.67
CA ILE A 74 7.84 10.91 1.86
C ILE A 74 7.70 11.35 3.32
N ASP A 75 8.00 10.50 4.30
CA ASP A 75 7.99 10.84 5.72
C ASP A 75 8.92 12.05 6.01
N THR A 76 10.14 12.00 5.47
CA THR A 76 11.12 13.08 5.62
C THR A 76 10.64 14.40 5.00
N VAL A 77 10.07 14.36 3.79
CA VAL A 77 9.50 15.55 3.14
C VAL A 77 8.30 16.07 3.94
N THR A 78 7.47 15.18 4.48
CA THR A 78 6.26 15.51 5.24
C THR A 78 6.59 16.27 6.52
N ALA A 79 7.70 15.95 7.19
CA ALA A 79 8.16 16.64 8.39
C ALA A 79 8.40 18.15 8.18
N GLY A 80 8.60 18.60 6.93
CA GLY A 80 8.78 20.01 6.58
C GLY A 80 7.50 20.75 6.18
N ILE A 81 6.34 20.09 6.14
CA ILE A 81 5.08 20.65 5.63
C ILE A 81 4.20 21.11 6.79
N GLY A 82 3.66 22.33 6.68
CA GLY A 82 2.70 22.88 7.64
C GLY A 82 1.32 22.20 7.57
N THR A 83 0.63 22.09 8.71
CA THR A 83 -0.71 21.48 8.82
C THR A 83 -1.83 22.34 8.19
N ASP A 84 -1.53 23.60 7.87
CA ASP A 84 -2.39 24.53 7.14
C ASP A 84 -2.42 24.26 5.63
N CYS A 85 -1.51 23.41 5.12
CA CYS A 85 -1.54 22.97 3.74
C CYS A 85 -2.66 21.94 3.53
N LEU A 86 -3.69 22.32 2.77
CA LEU A 86 -4.86 21.49 2.50
C LEU A 86 -4.85 20.96 1.07
N VAL A 87 -5.35 19.74 0.88
CA VAL A 87 -5.52 19.10 -0.43
C VAL A 87 -6.88 18.41 -0.54
N ASP A 88 -7.46 18.47 -1.74
CA ASP A 88 -8.65 17.69 -2.11
C ASP A 88 -8.22 16.30 -2.62
N VAL A 89 -8.69 15.24 -1.96
CA VAL A 89 -8.38 13.86 -2.33
C VAL A 89 -9.48 13.17 -3.11
N SER A 90 -10.61 13.83 -3.38
CA SER A 90 -11.80 13.20 -4.00
C SER A 90 -11.50 12.52 -5.34
N ILE A 91 -10.76 13.20 -6.23
CA ILE A 91 -10.37 12.63 -7.53
C ILE A 91 -9.37 11.50 -7.33
N ALA A 92 -8.33 11.70 -6.50
CA ALA A 92 -7.32 10.68 -6.25
C ALA A 92 -7.94 9.38 -5.71
N LEU A 93 -8.83 9.48 -4.73
CA LEU A 93 -9.53 8.33 -4.14
C LEU A 93 -10.46 7.63 -5.15
N SER A 94 -11.12 8.37 -6.04
CA SER A 94 -11.98 7.78 -7.08
C SER A 94 -11.21 6.94 -8.12
N LEU A 95 -9.90 7.18 -8.26
CA LEU A 95 -9.03 6.42 -9.16
C LEU A 95 -8.48 5.13 -8.51
N VAL A 96 -8.56 5.02 -7.19
CA VAL A 96 -8.11 3.83 -6.46
C VAL A 96 -9.13 2.71 -6.64
N LYS A 97 -8.72 1.64 -7.31
CA LYS A 97 -9.61 0.51 -7.66
C LYS A 97 -9.68 -0.57 -6.58
N LEU A 98 -8.64 -0.71 -5.77
CA LEU A 98 -8.60 -1.68 -4.68
C LEU A 98 -9.33 -1.10 -3.47
N ALA A 99 -10.46 -1.69 -3.10
CA ALA A 99 -11.33 -1.16 -2.04
C ALA A 99 -10.61 -0.98 -0.69
N ASP A 100 -9.74 -1.93 -0.32
CA ASP A 100 -8.97 -1.84 0.93
C ASP A 100 -7.97 -0.67 0.91
N MET A 101 -7.28 -0.46 -0.22
CA MET A 101 -6.37 0.66 -0.40
C MET A 101 -7.14 1.99 -0.43
N GLN A 102 -8.29 2.04 -1.09
CA GLN A 102 -9.13 3.23 -1.13
C GLN A 102 -9.58 3.62 0.29
N LYS A 103 -10.00 2.63 1.09
CA LYS A 103 -10.41 2.81 2.49
C LYS A 103 -9.25 3.27 3.38
N ALA A 104 -8.05 2.73 3.17
CA ALA A 104 -6.88 3.12 3.94
C ALA A 104 -6.45 4.57 3.63
N LEU A 105 -6.55 4.99 2.37
CA LEU A 105 -6.20 6.33 1.93
C LEU A 105 -7.28 7.38 2.28
N SER A 106 -8.55 6.99 2.38
CA SER A 106 -9.64 7.89 2.78
C SER A 106 -9.66 8.25 4.27
N GLY A 107 -8.74 7.70 5.07
CA GLY A 107 -8.64 8.01 6.51
C GLY A 107 -9.56 7.18 7.40
N GLY A 108 -10.08 6.06 6.90
CA GLY A 108 -10.83 5.11 7.74
C GLY A 108 -9.95 4.54 8.86
N LEU A 109 -10.52 4.40 10.07
CA LEU A 109 -9.89 3.73 11.22
C LEU A 109 -9.27 2.40 10.80
N ARG A 110 -7.94 2.35 10.76
CA ARG A 110 -7.18 1.11 10.56
C ARG A 110 -7.38 0.23 11.79
N HIS A 111 -8.06 -0.89 11.63
CA HIS A 111 -7.83 -2.01 12.53
C HIS A 111 -6.40 -2.50 12.28
N GLY A 112 -5.67 -2.76 13.37
CA GLY A 112 -4.21 -2.91 13.41
C GLY A 112 -3.59 -3.81 12.34
N HIS A 113 -2.32 -3.48 12.07
CA HIS A 113 -1.39 -4.06 11.12
C HIS A 113 -1.56 -5.55 10.82
N SER A 114 -1.29 -5.88 9.56
CA SER A 114 -1.07 -7.25 9.07
C SER A 114 -2.33 -8.11 9.06
N GLN A 115 -3.23 -7.89 8.10
CA GLN A 115 -4.08 -9.00 7.70
C GLN A 115 -3.15 -10.15 7.24
N PRO A 116 -3.29 -11.36 7.80
CA PRO A 116 -2.56 -12.52 7.31
C PRO A 116 -2.94 -12.74 5.85
N LEU A 117 -1.97 -13.00 4.96
CA LEU A 117 -2.22 -13.49 3.59
C LEU A 117 -3.07 -14.79 3.55
N VAL A 118 -3.29 -15.41 4.71
CA VAL A 118 -4.20 -16.56 4.90
C VAL A 118 -5.67 -16.14 4.86
N LYS A 119 -5.99 -14.86 5.05
CA LYS A 119 -7.32 -14.34 4.76
C LYS A 119 -7.34 -14.07 3.26
N ALA A 120 -7.74 -15.09 2.49
CA ALA A 120 -7.83 -15.01 1.04
C ALA A 120 -8.53 -13.70 0.63
N ALA A 121 -7.86 -12.91 -0.21
CA ALA A 121 -8.52 -11.93 -1.04
C ALA A 121 -9.47 -12.71 -1.97
N GLY A 122 -10.69 -12.99 -1.49
CA GLY A 122 -11.59 -13.94 -2.15
C GLY A 122 -12.63 -14.61 -1.26
N ASP A 123 -12.67 -14.34 0.06
CA ASP A 123 -13.85 -14.68 0.86
C ASP A 123 -14.93 -13.62 0.60
N PHE A 124 -15.52 -13.71 -0.60
CA PHE A 124 -16.77 -13.06 -0.92
C PHE A 124 -17.83 -13.66 0.01
N ASP A 125 -18.28 -12.87 0.99
CA ASP A 125 -19.58 -13.12 1.62
C ASP A 125 -20.64 -12.97 0.51
N PHE A 126 -21.03 -14.10 -0.09
CA PHE A 126 -22.32 -14.18 -0.76
C PHE A 126 -23.39 -14.11 0.33
N PHE A 127 -23.84 -12.92 0.73
CA PHE A 127 -25.22 -12.62 1.18
C PHE A 127 -25.50 -11.11 1.12
#